data_AF-A0A4Q4YK66-F1
#
_entry.id   AF-A0A4Q4YK66-F1
#
_cell.length_a   1.000
_cell.length_b   1.000
_cell.length_c   1.000
_cell.angle_alpha   90.00
_cell.angle_beta   90.00
_cell.angle_gamma   90.00
#
_symmetry.space_group_name_H-M   'P 1'
#
loop_
_entity.id
_entity.type
_entity.pdbx_description
1 polymer ?
#
loop_
_entity_poly.entity_id
_entity_poly.type
_entity_poly.pdbx_seq_one_letter_code
_entity_poly.pdbx_strand_id
1 'polypeptide(L)'
;MQGLGCAGLSVIIRVILADKVTLEEQATNWTTFSLVAGCSYGLGPAIGGYLTSADWRWCFGINLPICVISIVLVFLLLRNELLGPLPVVDSHAPCGDSPPPDHIRTIHQRLRTIDFGGQILFLLGFGLLILSFTWAGVIYGWDSVRVLLPLCLGTILSCTFLGWEYMLAAGRRLSLIWPYQKAMLPWNLISNRDISLLFYINFATGAAMYAVLYYVNLYFTMVRLQSANAAGIQLLYYAPGMGAGVYLAMRMCNYYPRQTFMPLLLGSVLEAVGVSVLPWALVFNNISGISETSPLRDFTVISGLPESTRVVVIHNAKVFQAS
;
A
#
# COMPACT_ATOMS: atom_id res chain seq x y z
N MET A 1 14.93 -4.51 6.52
CA MET A 1 15.04 -5.83 5.87
C MET A 1 13.69 -6.39 5.43
N GLN A 2 12.68 -6.48 6.29
CA GLN A 2 11.37 -7.06 5.93
C GLN A 2 10.68 -6.35 4.75
N GLY A 3 10.72 -5.02 4.67
CA GLY A 3 10.13 -4.27 3.55
C GLY A 3 10.77 -4.59 2.20
N LEU A 4 12.10 -4.70 2.14
CA LEU A 4 12.84 -5.07 0.92
C LEU A 4 12.47 -6.51 0.48
N GLY A 5 12.41 -7.45 1.44
CA GLY A 5 12.01 -8.83 1.16
C GLY A 5 10.57 -8.94 0.65
N CYS A 6 9.63 -8.24 1.29
CA CYS A 6 8.23 -8.21 0.88
C CYS A 6 8.05 -7.66 -0.54
N ALA A 7 8.70 -6.52 -0.85
CA ALA A 7 8.63 -5.92 -2.19
C ALA A 7 9.23 -6.83 -3.26
N GLY A 8 10.42 -7.40 -3.02
CA GLY A 8 11.09 -8.30 -3.96
C GLY A 8 10.27 -9.56 -4.23
N LEU A 9 9.77 -10.22 -3.17
CA LEU A 9 8.91 -11.40 -3.29
C LEU A 9 7.60 -11.08 -4.03
N SER A 10 6.96 -9.96 -3.71
CA SER A 10 5.71 -9.54 -4.37
C SER A 10 5.91 -9.32 -5.87
N VAL A 11 7.03 -8.73 -6.29
CA VAL A 11 7.35 -8.53 -7.70
C VAL A 11 7.63 -9.88 -8.39
N ILE A 12 8.45 -10.75 -7.78
CA ILE A 12 8.80 -12.05 -8.36
C ILE A 12 7.55 -12.94 -8.54
N ILE A 13 6.67 -13.01 -7.54
CA ILE A 13 5.42 -13.77 -7.63
C ILE A 13 4.57 -13.30 -8.81
N ARG A 14 4.47 -11.98 -9.02
CA ARG A 14 3.70 -11.39 -10.13
C ARG A 14 4.30 -11.73 -11.49
N VAL A 15 5.63 -11.72 -11.61
CA VAL A 15 6.33 -12.10 -12.85
C VAL A 15 6.07 -13.57 -13.18
N ILE A 16 6.28 -14.47 -12.21
CA ILE A 16 6.06 -15.92 -12.40
C ILE A 16 4.61 -16.21 -12.84
N LEU A 17 3.64 -15.54 -12.23
CA LEU A 17 2.24 -15.70 -12.59
C LEU A 17 1.93 -15.17 -14.00
N ALA A 18 2.48 -14.01 -14.37
CA ALA A 18 2.26 -13.40 -15.68
C ALA A 18 2.84 -14.24 -16.83
N ASP A 19 3.95 -14.96 -16.60
CA ASP A 19 4.58 -15.78 -17.63
C ASP A 19 3.85 -17.11 -17.88
N LYS A 20 3.01 -17.56 -16.95
CA LYS A 20 2.35 -18.89 -16.98
C LYS A 20 0.86 -18.85 -17.31
N VAL A 21 0.21 -17.71 -17.12
CA VAL A 21 -1.25 -17.61 -17.05
C VAL A 21 -1.76 -16.73 -18.18
N THR A 22 -2.82 -17.18 -18.87
CA THR A 22 -3.48 -16.38 -19.90
C THR A 22 -4.18 -15.15 -19.28
N LEU A 23 -4.44 -14.09 -20.07
CA LEU A 23 -5.08 -12.86 -19.56
C LEU A 23 -6.45 -13.11 -18.87
N GLU A 24 -7.19 -14.13 -19.30
CA GLU A 24 -8.48 -14.50 -18.71
C GLU A 24 -8.31 -15.21 -17.37
N GLU A 25 -7.42 -16.19 -17.29
CA GLU A 25 -7.10 -16.90 -16.04
C GLU A 25 -6.41 -15.99 -15.02
N GLN A 26 -5.73 -14.93 -15.50
CA GLN A 26 -5.04 -13.96 -14.66
C GLN A 26 -6.03 -13.23 -13.74
N ALA A 27 -7.24 -12.88 -14.22
CA ALA A 27 -8.26 -12.24 -13.39
C ALA A 27 -8.76 -13.17 -12.28
N THR A 28 -8.95 -14.46 -12.58
CA THR A 28 -9.33 -15.48 -11.59
C THR A 28 -8.24 -15.68 -10.55
N ASN A 29 -6.98 -15.78 -10.97
CA ASN A 29 -5.85 -15.93 -10.06
C ASN A 29 -5.69 -14.71 -9.14
N TRP A 30 -5.80 -13.49 -9.67
CA TRP A 30 -5.77 -12.27 -8.85
C TRP A 30 -6.91 -12.18 -7.84
N THR A 31 -8.08 -12.69 -8.20
CA THR A 31 -9.19 -12.78 -7.25
C THR A 31 -8.85 -13.73 -6.11
N THR A 32 -8.31 -14.91 -6.41
CA THR A 32 -7.89 -15.87 -5.38
C THR A 32 -6.86 -15.25 -4.43
N PHE A 33 -5.84 -14.58 -4.96
CA PHE A 33 -4.87 -13.86 -4.12
C PHE A 33 -5.52 -12.75 -3.28
N SER A 34 -6.48 -12.02 -3.86
CA SER A 34 -7.19 -10.95 -3.15
C SER A 34 -8.08 -11.49 -2.04
N LEU A 35 -8.73 -12.66 -2.23
CA LEU A 35 -9.50 -13.33 -1.19
C LEU A 35 -8.60 -13.78 -0.03
N VAL A 36 -7.47 -14.41 -0.34
CA VAL A 36 -6.51 -14.85 0.68
C VAL A 36 -5.94 -13.65 1.44
N ALA A 37 -5.58 -12.58 0.74
CA ALA A 37 -5.11 -11.34 1.35
C ALA A 37 -6.19 -10.69 2.24
N GLY A 38 -7.44 -10.62 1.76
CA GLY A 38 -8.59 -10.13 2.53
C GLY A 38 -8.80 -10.90 3.83
N CYS A 39 -8.83 -12.24 3.78
CA CYS A 39 -8.91 -13.08 4.98
C CYS A 39 -7.75 -12.83 5.94
N SER A 40 -6.54 -12.62 5.40
CA SER A 40 -5.35 -12.33 6.21
C SER A 40 -5.45 -11.00 6.94
N TYR A 41 -6.03 -9.95 6.34
CA TYR A 41 -6.24 -8.66 7.00
C TYR A 41 -7.20 -8.73 8.20
N GLY A 42 -8.21 -9.62 8.16
CA GLY A 42 -9.12 -9.82 9.29
C GLY A 42 -8.56 -10.75 10.37
N LEU A 43 -7.89 -11.84 9.97
CA LEU A 43 -7.33 -12.83 10.90
C LEU A 43 -6.05 -12.34 11.59
N GLY A 44 -5.22 -11.56 10.88
CA GLY A 44 -3.93 -11.09 11.38
C GLY A 44 -4.03 -10.35 12.71
N PRO A 45 -4.88 -9.33 12.86
CA PRO A 45 -5.06 -8.62 14.12
C PRO A 45 -5.65 -9.47 15.24
N ALA A 46 -6.55 -10.42 14.93
CA ALA A 46 -7.13 -11.31 15.93
C ALA A 46 -6.08 -12.29 16.50
N ILE A 47 -5.31 -12.94 15.61
CA ILE A 47 -4.20 -13.82 16.01
C ILE A 47 -3.11 -13.01 16.73
N GLY A 48 -2.74 -11.85 16.20
CA GLY A 48 -1.75 -10.96 16.79
C GLY A 48 -2.14 -10.45 18.18
N GLY A 49 -3.42 -10.10 18.37
CA GLY A 49 -3.97 -9.69 19.66
C GLY A 49 -3.90 -10.80 20.71
N TYR A 50 -4.22 -12.03 20.32
CA TYR A 50 -4.06 -13.21 21.18
C TYR A 50 -2.58 -13.48 21.52
N LEU A 51 -1.70 -13.51 20.53
CA LEU A 51 -0.26 -13.76 20.75
C LEU A 51 0.38 -12.70 21.65
N THR A 52 0.00 -11.43 21.47
CA THR A 52 0.49 -10.32 22.29
C THR A 52 0.06 -10.44 23.75
N SER A 53 -1.10 -11.04 24.02
CA SER A 53 -1.57 -11.27 25.40
C SER A 53 -0.79 -12.36 26.14
N ALA A 54 -0.15 -13.28 25.42
CA ALA A 54 0.74 -14.29 26.01
C ALA A 54 2.16 -13.74 26.15
N ASP A 55 2.81 -13.45 25.01
CA ASP A 55 4.11 -12.78 24.93
C ASP A 55 4.26 -12.14 23.55
N TRP A 56 4.58 -10.85 23.50
CA TRP A 56 4.75 -10.10 22.24
C TRP A 56 5.78 -10.73 21.28
N ARG A 57 6.75 -11.50 21.80
CA ARG A 57 7.79 -12.19 21.01
C ARG A 57 7.20 -13.22 20.05
N TRP A 58 6.08 -13.85 20.39
CA TRP A 58 5.43 -14.84 19.53
C TRP A 58 4.89 -14.25 18.23
N CYS A 59 4.63 -12.94 18.19
CA CYS A 59 4.30 -12.25 16.94
C CYS A 59 5.42 -12.36 15.90
N PHE A 60 6.67 -12.55 16.32
CA PHE A 60 7.81 -12.81 15.43
C PHE A 60 8.08 -14.31 15.28
N GLY A 61 7.97 -15.06 16.37
CA GLY A 61 8.27 -16.49 16.42
C GLY A 61 7.45 -17.32 15.43
N ILE A 62 6.15 -17.04 15.29
CA ILE A 62 5.24 -17.80 14.41
C ILE A 62 5.60 -17.67 12.93
N ASN A 63 6.22 -16.56 12.52
CA ASN A 63 6.59 -16.31 11.12
C ASN A 63 7.78 -17.16 10.67
N LEU A 64 8.70 -17.51 11.58
CA LEU A 64 9.92 -18.26 11.26
C LEU A 64 9.65 -19.67 10.69
N PRO A 65 8.87 -20.55 11.35
CA PRO A 65 8.60 -21.88 10.81
C PRO A 65 7.81 -21.81 9.50
N ILE A 66 6.86 -20.87 9.39
CA ILE A 66 6.09 -20.65 8.15
C ILE A 66 7.04 -20.25 7.01
N CYS A 67 7.99 -19.36 7.28
CA CYS A 67 9.00 -18.95 6.31
C CYS A 67 9.88 -20.14 5.86
N VAL A 68 10.37 -20.96 6.80
CA VAL A 68 11.17 -22.14 6.48
C VAL A 68 10.38 -23.13 5.62
N ILE A 69 9.14 -23.43 6.00
CA ILE A 69 8.26 -24.31 5.23
C ILE A 69 8.02 -23.74 3.82
N SER A 70 7.75 -22.44 3.71
CA SER A 70 7.52 -21.79 2.42
C SER A 70 8.75 -21.89 1.51
N ILE A 71 9.96 -21.67 2.05
CA ILE A 71 11.22 -21.80 1.30
C ILE A 71 11.40 -23.24 0.79
N VAL A 72 11.14 -24.24 1.63
CA VAL A 72 11.24 -25.66 1.25
C VAL A 72 10.24 -25.99 0.15
N LEU A 73 8.98 -25.57 0.29
CA LEU A 73 7.94 -25.80 -0.72
C LEU A 73 8.27 -25.13 -2.05
N VAL A 74 8.74 -23.88 -2.02
CA VAL A 74 9.18 -23.17 -3.24
C VAL A 74 10.35 -23.89 -3.90
N PHE A 75 11.34 -24.35 -3.12
CA PHE A 75 12.49 -25.06 -3.66
C PHE A 75 12.12 -26.41 -4.31
N LEU A 76 11.19 -27.15 -3.72
CA LEU A 76 10.80 -28.48 -4.22
C LEU A 76 9.77 -28.43 -5.35
N LEU A 77 8.75 -27.59 -5.22
CA LEU A 77 7.63 -27.57 -6.16
C LEU A 77 7.86 -26.58 -7.31
N LEU A 78 8.31 -25.37 -7.00
CA LEU A 78 8.37 -24.30 -7.99
C LEU A 78 9.54 -24.51 -8.95
N ARG A 79 10.66 -25.07 -8.50
CA ARG A 79 11.88 -25.27 -9.31
C ARG A 79 11.61 -25.95 -10.67
N ASN A 80 10.68 -26.90 -10.73
CA ASN A 80 10.38 -27.64 -11.96
C ASN A 80 9.47 -26.86 -12.91
N GLU A 81 8.78 -25.83 -12.40
CA GLU A 81 7.82 -25.03 -13.15
C GLU A 81 8.40 -23.71 -13.66
N LEU A 82 9.56 -23.25 -13.18
CA LEU A 82 10.12 -21.97 -13.66
C LEU A 82 10.47 -22.05 -15.15
N LEU A 83 9.96 -21.08 -15.92
CA LEU A 83 10.45 -20.80 -17.25
C LEU A 83 11.92 -20.34 -17.15
N GLY A 84 12.75 -20.81 -18.06
CA GLY A 84 14.16 -20.42 -18.15
C GLY A 84 14.33 -18.90 -18.36
N PRO A 85 15.58 -18.41 -18.42
CA PRO A 85 15.83 -16.98 -18.57
C PRO A 85 15.18 -16.41 -19.85
N LEU A 86 14.17 -15.56 -19.69
CA LEU A 86 13.53 -14.88 -20.83
C LEU A 86 14.54 -13.98 -21.58
N PRO A 87 14.49 -13.94 -22.92
CA PRO A 87 15.31 -13.04 -23.72
C PRO A 87 14.83 -11.59 -23.51
N VAL A 88 15.78 -10.68 -23.28
CA VAL A 88 15.49 -9.25 -23.16
C VAL A 88 15.30 -8.69 -24.56
N VAL A 89 14.08 -8.25 -24.89
CA VAL A 89 13.78 -7.57 -26.16
C VAL A 89 14.48 -6.20 -26.17
N ASP A 90 15.37 -6.02 -27.15
CA ASP A 90 16.00 -4.74 -27.43
C ASP A 90 15.03 -3.82 -28.14
N SER A 91 14.69 -2.70 -27.52
CA SER A 91 13.85 -1.65 -28.14
C SER A 91 14.53 -0.95 -29.32
N HIS A 92 15.82 -1.22 -29.58
CA HIS A 92 16.64 -0.59 -30.61
C HIS A 92 17.04 -1.52 -31.76
N ALA A 93 16.57 -2.78 -31.77
CA ALA A 93 16.78 -3.64 -32.92
C ALA A 93 15.98 -3.10 -34.13
N PRO A 94 16.57 -3.00 -35.32
CA PRO A 94 15.82 -2.67 -36.53
C PRO A 94 14.65 -3.65 -36.69
N CYS A 95 13.46 -3.11 -36.95
CA CYS A 95 12.26 -3.90 -37.15
C CYS A 95 12.44 -4.76 -38.41
N GLY A 96 12.83 -6.02 -38.23
CA GLY A 96 13.12 -6.94 -39.34
C GLY A 96 14.08 -8.07 -38.96
N ASP A 97 14.98 -7.84 -38.01
CA ASP A 97 15.85 -8.89 -37.50
C ASP A 97 15.20 -9.55 -36.28
N SER A 98 14.70 -10.77 -36.47
CA SER A 98 14.37 -11.65 -35.35
C SER A 98 15.59 -11.73 -34.42
N PRO A 99 15.44 -11.52 -33.10
CA PRO A 99 16.57 -11.57 -32.18
C PRO A 99 17.25 -12.94 -32.33
N PRO A 100 18.59 -13.01 -32.44
CA PRO A 100 19.28 -14.28 -32.51
C PRO A 100 18.90 -15.11 -31.28
N PRO A 101 18.56 -16.40 -31.47
CA PRO A 101 18.30 -17.29 -30.34
C PRO A 101 19.60 -17.41 -29.54
N ASP A 102 19.49 -17.35 -28.22
CA ASP A 102 20.56 -17.78 -27.30
C ASP A 102 21.81 -16.90 -27.15
N HIS A 103 21.66 -15.59 -26.94
CA HIS A 103 22.66 -14.88 -26.13
C HIS A 103 22.15 -14.69 -24.70
N ILE A 104 22.56 -15.61 -23.81
CA ILE A 104 22.49 -15.38 -22.37
C ILE A 104 23.37 -14.16 -22.09
N ARG A 105 22.74 -12.99 -22.04
CA ARG A 105 23.43 -11.75 -21.70
C ARG A 105 24.12 -11.90 -20.36
N THR A 106 25.42 -11.57 -20.33
CA THR A 106 26.20 -11.51 -19.09
C THR A 106 25.46 -10.64 -18.07
N ILE A 107 25.50 -11.01 -16.79
CA ILE A 107 24.84 -10.30 -15.68
C ILE A 107 25.07 -8.77 -15.77
N HIS A 108 26.28 -8.36 -16.13
CA HIS A 108 26.64 -6.96 -16.36
C HIS A 108 25.77 -6.22 -17.38
N GLN A 109 25.44 -6.84 -18.52
CA GLN A 109 24.58 -6.25 -19.54
C GLN A 109 23.15 -6.05 -19.03
N ARG A 110 22.67 -6.94 -18.15
CA ARG A 110 21.35 -6.80 -17.49
C ARG A 110 21.35 -5.72 -16.42
N LEU A 111 22.43 -5.57 -15.65
CA LEU A 111 22.54 -4.48 -14.69
C LEU A 111 22.57 -3.11 -15.38
N ARG A 112 23.18 -3.02 -16.56
CA ARG A 112 23.25 -1.77 -17.33
C ARG A 112 21.88 -1.26 -17.81
N THR A 113 20.83 -2.08 -17.81
CA THR A 113 19.48 -1.63 -18.16
C THR A 113 18.72 -0.95 -17.02
N ILE A 114 19.23 -1.05 -15.79
CA ILE A 114 18.60 -0.49 -14.60
C ILE A 114 18.84 1.01 -14.54
N ASP A 115 17.78 1.79 -14.31
CA ASP A 115 17.88 3.22 -14.00
C ASP A 115 18.27 3.44 -12.52
N PHE A 116 19.57 3.39 -12.23
CA PHE A 116 20.09 3.65 -10.89
C PHE A 116 19.87 5.11 -10.45
N GLY A 117 19.87 6.07 -11.39
CA GLY A 117 19.71 7.49 -11.07
C GLY A 117 18.30 7.78 -10.58
N GLY A 118 17.30 7.33 -11.34
CA GLY A 118 15.88 7.40 -10.96
C GLY A 118 15.60 6.67 -9.66
N GLN A 119 16.17 5.47 -9.46
CA GLN A 119 15.99 4.69 -8.23
C GLN A 119 16.53 5.41 -6.98
N ILE A 120 17.71 6.04 -7.05
CA ILE A 120 18.28 6.78 -5.91
C ILE A 120 17.43 8.02 -5.60
N LEU A 121 17.03 8.78 -6.61
CA LEU A 121 16.18 9.95 -6.44
C LEU A 121 14.81 9.58 -5.85
N PHE A 122 14.22 8.49 -6.34
CA PHE A 122 12.96 7.95 -5.81
C PHE A 122 13.10 7.55 -4.34
N LEU A 123 14.11 6.75 -4.01
CA LEU A 123 14.30 6.21 -2.65
C LEU A 123 14.57 7.33 -1.64
N LEU A 124 15.43 8.29 -1.98
CA LEU A 124 15.73 9.43 -1.10
C LEU A 124 14.57 10.42 -1.03
N GLY A 125 13.94 10.75 -2.16
CA GLY A 125 12.83 11.71 -2.20
C GLY A 125 11.61 11.24 -1.41
N PHE A 126 11.06 10.08 -1.77
CA PHE A 126 9.92 9.51 -1.06
C PHE A 126 10.27 9.06 0.36
N GLY A 127 11.50 8.59 0.60
CA GLY A 127 11.98 8.26 1.95
C GLY A 127 11.93 9.46 2.90
N LEU A 128 12.40 10.63 2.45
CA LEU A 128 12.36 11.87 3.24
C LEU A 128 10.93 12.39 3.43
N LEU A 129 10.06 12.28 2.42
CA LEU A 129 8.65 12.64 2.55
C LEU A 129 7.95 11.78 3.62
N ILE A 130 8.10 10.46 3.54
CA ILE A 130 7.52 9.52 4.52
C ILE A 130 8.07 9.83 5.92
N LEU A 131 9.39 10.05 6.04
CA LEU A 131 10.02 10.39 7.32
C LEU A 131 9.43 11.67 7.92
N SER A 132 9.26 12.71 7.10
CA SER A 132 8.65 13.96 7.53
C SER A 132 7.23 13.75 8.07
N PHE A 133 6.37 13.05 7.32
CA PHE A 133 4.99 12.77 7.77
C PHE A 133 4.94 11.87 9.00
N THR A 134 5.91 10.99 9.18
CA THR A 134 5.99 10.12 10.37
C THR A 134 6.31 10.92 11.64
N TRP A 135 7.13 11.97 11.53
CA TRP A 135 7.52 12.79 12.68
C TRP A 135 6.58 13.96 12.95
N ALA A 136 5.96 14.50 11.91
CA ALA A 136 5.10 15.67 11.96
C ALA A 136 3.89 15.45 12.89
N GLY A 137 3.77 16.29 13.92
CA GLY A 137 2.64 16.27 14.86
C GLY A 137 2.65 15.14 15.90
N VAL A 138 3.55 14.16 15.77
CA VAL A 138 3.73 13.06 16.73
C VAL A 138 4.95 13.32 17.62
N ILE A 139 6.12 13.55 17.01
CA ILE A 139 7.40 13.72 17.72
C ILE A 139 7.82 15.19 17.73
N TYR A 140 7.64 15.88 16.61
CA TYR A 140 8.02 17.28 16.44
C TYR A 140 6.84 18.10 15.89
N GLY A 141 6.79 19.39 16.24
CA GLY A 141 5.85 20.34 15.66
C GLY A 141 6.02 20.46 14.15
N TRP A 142 4.94 20.78 13.44
CA TRP A 142 4.94 20.97 11.98
C TRP A 142 5.85 22.10 11.50
N ASP A 143 6.10 23.07 12.38
CA ASP A 143 6.99 24.22 12.22
C ASP A 143 8.46 23.90 12.50
N SER A 144 8.76 22.72 13.06
CA SER A 144 10.13 22.33 13.38
C SER A 144 10.96 22.14 12.11
N VAL A 145 12.19 22.65 12.12
CA VAL A 145 13.19 22.47 11.06
C VAL A 145 13.41 20.98 10.75
N ARG A 146 13.27 20.11 11.76
CA ARG A 146 13.43 18.65 11.62
C ARG A 146 12.33 18.00 10.76
N VAL A 147 11.20 18.66 10.60
CA VAL A 147 10.08 18.24 9.74
C VAL A 147 10.13 18.97 8.41
N LEU A 148 10.28 20.30 8.43
CA LEU A 148 10.30 21.10 7.21
C LEU A 148 11.46 20.78 6.27
N LEU A 149 12.66 20.48 6.81
CA LEU A 149 13.82 20.16 5.98
C LEU A 149 13.63 18.87 5.17
N PRO A 150 13.32 17.70 5.78
CA PRO A 150 13.04 16.49 5.00
C PRO A 150 11.79 16.64 4.13
N LEU A 151 10.79 17.42 4.54
CA LEU A 151 9.61 17.70 3.71
C LEU A 151 10.01 18.41 2.41
N CYS A 152 10.65 19.57 2.50
CA CYS A 152 11.03 20.37 1.34
C CYS A 152 12.05 19.64 0.46
N LEU A 153 13.08 19.04 1.07
CA LEU A 153 14.10 18.29 0.34
C LEU A 153 13.50 17.05 -0.34
N GLY A 154 12.63 16.33 0.35
CA GLY A 154 11.88 15.19 -0.20
C GLY A 154 11.02 15.61 -1.38
N THR A 155 10.28 16.71 -1.28
CA THR A 155 9.48 17.26 -2.40
C THR A 155 10.35 17.62 -3.59
N ILE A 156 11.47 18.33 -3.38
CA ILE A 156 12.40 18.70 -4.45
C ILE A 156 12.96 17.46 -5.15
N LEU A 157 13.42 16.46 -4.39
CA LEU A 157 13.96 15.23 -4.95
C LEU A 157 12.89 14.41 -5.68
N SER A 158 11.66 14.31 -5.15
CA SER A 158 10.55 13.64 -5.83
C SER A 158 10.14 14.36 -7.12
N CYS A 159 10.10 15.69 -7.14
CA CYS A 159 9.88 16.46 -8.38
C CYS A 159 11.03 16.24 -9.38
N THR A 160 12.27 16.21 -8.90
CA THR A 160 13.46 15.93 -9.73
C THR A 160 13.41 14.52 -10.30
N PHE A 161 12.97 13.54 -9.51
CA PHE A 161 12.72 12.16 -9.95
C PHE A 161 11.68 12.10 -11.08
N LEU A 162 10.54 12.78 -10.94
CA LEU A 162 9.54 12.83 -12.00
C LEU A 162 10.09 13.49 -13.28
N GLY A 163 10.89 14.56 -13.13
CA GLY A 163 11.59 15.19 -14.24
C GLY A 163 12.62 14.26 -14.91
N TRP A 164 13.38 13.51 -14.12
CA TRP A 164 14.35 12.51 -14.58
C TRP A 164 13.66 11.41 -15.40
N GLU A 165 12.63 10.78 -14.84
CA GLU A 165 11.83 9.75 -15.53
C GLU A 165 11.17 10.29 -16.80
N TYR A 166 10.63 11.52 -16.74
CA TYR A 166 10.10 12.20 -17.91
C TYR A 166 11.19 12.36 -18.98
N MET A 167 12.38 12.82 -18.63
CA MET A 167 13.46 13.00 -19.61
C MET A 167 14.08 11.69 -20.12
N LEU A 168 13.93 10.59 -19.37
CA LEU A 168 14.35 9.23 -19.76
C LEU A 168 13.31 8.51 -20.63
N ALA A 169 12.10 9.06 -20.76
CA ALA A 169 11.11 8.53 -21.70
C ALA A 169 11.62 8.57 -23.16
N ALA A 170 11.13 7.62 -23.97
CA ALA A 170 11.61 7.42 -25.35
C ALA A 170 11.55 8.70 -26.19
N GLY A 171 12.66 9.01 -26.87
CA GLY A 171 12.77 10.18 -27.77
C GLY A 171 13.17 11.49 -27.07
N ARG A 172 13.60 11.45 -25.80
CA ARG A 172 14.04 12.63 -25.03
C ARG A 172 15.53 12.58 -24.66
N ARG A 173 16.03 13.69 -24.10
CA ARG A 173 17.46 13.93 -23.88
C ARG A 173 18.18 12.83 -23.10
N LEU A 174 17.64 12.38 -21.96
CA LEU A 174 18.33 11.34 -21.16
C LEU A 174 18.29 9.99 -21.85
N SER A 175 17.21 9.67 -22.57
CA SER A 175 17.13 8.45 -23.39
C SER A 175 18.19 8.41 -24.50
N LEU A 176 18.60 9.57 -25.04
CA LEU A 176 19.69 9.65 -26.03
C LEU A 176 21.08 9.51 -25.40
N ILE A 177 21.28 10.05 -24.20
CA ILE A 177 22.57 10.00 -23.49
C ILE A 177 22.79 8.61 -22.86
N TRP A 178 21.73 8.00 -22.32
CA TRP A 178 21.73 6.67 -21.71
C TRP A 178 20.78 5.71 -22.44
N PRO A 179 21.12 5.28 -23.67
CA PRO A 179 20.22 4.49 -24.53
C PRO A 179 19.92 3.08 -24.00
N TYR A 180 20.69 2.58 -23.04
CA TYR A 180 20.50 1.25 -22.48
C TYR A 180 19.59 1.24 -21.24
N GLN A 181 19.37 2.40 -20.59
CA GLN A 181 18.58 2.48 -19.37
C GLN A 181 17.08 2.54 -19.71
N LYS A 182 16.28 1.72 -19.01
CA LYS A 182 14.82 1.76 -19.12
C LYS A 182 14.24 2.53 -17.93
N ALA A 183 13.38 3.50 -18.24
CA ALA A 183 12.62 4.27 -17.25
C ALA A 183 11.82 3.34 -16.33
N MET A 184 11.83 3.64 -15.03
CA MET A 184 11.05 2.90 -14.04
C MET A 184 9.56 3.16 -14.23
N LEU A 185 9.21 4.39 -14.60
CA LEU A 185 7.84 4.81 -14.87
C LEU A 185 7.61 4.99 -16.38
N PRO A 186 6.87 4.08 -17.04
CA PRO A 186 6.54 4.24 -18.44
C PRO A 186 5.58 5.42 -18.63
N TRP A 187 6.12 6.58 -19.03
CA TRP A 187 5.37 7.82 -19.16
C TRP A 187 4.13 7.72 -20.05
N ASN A 188 4.20 6.90 -21.11
CA ASN A 188 3.08 6.68 -22.03
C ASN A 188 1.88 6.00 -21.35
N LEU A 189 2.11 5.16 -20.33
CA LEU A 189 1.02 4.55 -19.56
C LEU A 189 0.40 5.58 -18.62
N ILE A 190 1.20 6.38 -17.94
CA ILE A 190 0.70 7.41 -17.01
C ILE A 190 -0.09 8.48 -17.77
N SER A 191 0.34 8.85 -18.99
CA SER A 191 -0.37 9.84 -19.81
C SER A 191 -1.76 9.35 -20.28
N ASN A 192 -2.05 8.05 -20.19
CA ASN A 192 -3.37 7.54 -20.48
C ASN A 192 -4.33 7.86 -19.32
N ARG A 193 -5.44 8.53 -19.63
CA ARG A 193 -6.46 8.95 -18.66
C ARG A 193 -6.99 7.79 -17.82
N ASP A 194 -7.26 6.65 -18.44
CA ASP A 194 -7.84 5.50 -17.75
C ASP A 194 -6.87 4.92 -16.72
N ILE A 195 -5.59 4.83 -17.08
CA ILE A 195 -4.52 4.34 -16.19
C ILE A 195 -4.27 5.33 -15.05
N SER A 196 -4.25 6.64 -15.35
CA SER A 196 -4.16 7.69 -14.32
C SER A 196 -5.31 7.64 -13.31
N LEU A 197 -6.54 7.41 -13.78
CA LEU A 197 -7.70 7.23 -12.90
C LEU A 197 -7.55 5.99 -12.02
N LEU A 198 -7.04 4.88 -12.55
CA LEU A 198 -6.78 3.67 -11.78
C LEU A 198 -5.71 3.91 -10.69
N PHE A 199 -4.64 4.65 -11.00
CA PHE A 199 -3.64 5.03 -9.98
C PHE A 199 -4.25 5.88 -8.87
N TYR A 200 -5.11 6.84 -9.22
CA TYR A 200 -5.81 7.67 -8.25
C TYR A 200 -6.74 6.85 -7.35
N ILE A 201 -7.55 5.97 -7.94
CA ILE A 201 -8.46 5.08 -7.19
C ILE A 201 -7.65 4.22 -6.21
N ASN A 202 -6.57 3.58 -6.68
CA ASN A 202 -5.74 2.73 -5.84
C ASN A 202 -5.08 3.50 -4.68
N PHE A 203 -4.62 4.73 -4.94
CA PHE A 203 -4.10 5.61 -3.89
C PHE A 203 -5.16 5.97 -2.85
N ALA A 204 -6.35 6.39 -3.29
CA ALA A 204 -7.44 6.78 -2.41
C ALA A 204 -7.96 5.61 -1.56
N THR A 205 -8.22 4.46 -2.19
CA THR A 205 -8.63 3.23 -1.51
C THR A 205 -7.57 2.75 -0.53
N GLY A 206 -6.29 2.78 -0.92
CA GLY A 206 -5.18 2.44 -0.03
C GLY A 206 -5.13 3.34 1.21
N ALA A 207 -5.25 4.66 1.01
CA ALA A 207 -5.27 5.63 2.11
C ALA A 207 -6.46 5.41 3.06
N ALA A 208 -7.66 5.21 2.52
CA ALA A 208 -8.87 4.95 3.29
C ALA A 208 -8.79 3.63 4.08
N MET A 209 -8.34 2.56 3.43
CA MET A 209 -8.19 1.24 4.04
C MET A 209 -7.26 1.27 5.25
N TYR A 210 -6.05 1.86 5.11
CA TYR A 210 -5.12 1.95 6.23
C TYR A 210 -5.61 2.90 7.32
N ALA A 211 -6.22 4.03 6.95
CA ALA A 211 -6.78 4.96 7.92
C ALA A 211 -7.83 4.27 8.81
N VAL A 212 -8.76 3.52 8.22
CA VAL A 212 -9.78 2.78 8.96
C VAL A 212 -9.19 1.66 9.80
N LEU A 213 -8.25 0.87 9.25
CA LEU A 213 -7.62 -0.24 9.95
C LEU A 213 -6.91 0.23 11.23
N TYR A 214 -6.13 1.31 11.13
CA TYR A 214 -5.47 1.91 12.30
C TYR A 214 -6.46 2.57 13.25
N TYR A 215 -7.41 3.34 12.71
CA TYR A 215 -8.39 4.05 13.53
C TYR A 215 -9.21 3.10 14.38
N VAL A 216 -9.76 2.02 13.82
CA VAL A 216 -10.55 1.05 14.58
C VAL A 216 -9.72 0.39 15.69
N ASN A 217 -8.49 -0.03 15.37
CA ASN A 217 -7.63 -0.66 16.37
C ASN A 217 -7.31 0.31 17.51
N LEU A 218 -6.85 1.53 17.19
CA LEU A 218 -6.54 2.57 18.17
C LEU A 218 -7.78 2.99 18.96
N TYR A 219 -8.94 3.03 18.34
CA TYR A 219 -10.19 3.38 19.01
C TYR A 219 -10.56 2.37 20.10
N PHE A 220 -10.57 1.08 19.78
CA PHE A 220 -10.94 0.06 20.77
C PHE A 220 -9.88 -0.10 21.87
N THR A 221 -8.60 0.08 21.54
CA THR A 221 -7.52 0.00 22.53
C THR A 221 -7.41 1.25 23.39
N MET A 222 -7.41 2.45 22.81
CA MET A 222 -7.13 3.70 23.51
C MET A 222 -8.39 4.40 24.05
N VAL A 223 -9.53 4.30 23.35
CA VAL A 223 -10.77 4.97 23.79
C VAL A 223 -11.65 4.03 24.60
N ARG A 224 -11.80 2.78 24.15
CA ARG A 224 -12.65 1.78 24.82
C ARG A 224 -11.89 0.99 25.90
N LEU A 225 -10.58 1.24 26.04
CA LEU A 225 -9.70 0.57 26.99
C LEU A 225 -9.83 -0.96 26.95
N GLN A 226 -10.11 -1.51 25.77
CA GLN A 226 -10.21 -2.94 25.58
C GLN A 226 -8.82 -3.54 25.41
N SER A 227 -8.66 -4.80 25.85
CA SER A 227 -7.43 -5.54 25.62
C SER A 227 -7.15 -5.70 24.13
N ALA A 228 -5.87 -5.84 23.76
CA ALA A 228 -5.45 -6.03 22.37
C ALA A 228 -6.16 -7.21 21.69
N ASN A 229 -6.47 -8.27 22.45
CA ASN A 229 -7.23 -9.41 21.97
C ASN A 229 -8.67 -9.02 21.59
N ALA A 230 -9.39 -8.30 22.47
CA ALA A 230 -10.75 -7.86 22.21
C ALA A 230 -10.84 -6.88 21.04
N ALA A 231 -9.89 -5.94 20.94
CA ALA A 231 -9.79 -5.02 19.80
C ALA A 231 -9.47 -5.76 18.48
N GLY A 232 -8.60 -6.78 18.54
CA GLY A 232 -8.28 -7.63 17.39
C GLY A 232 -9.50 -8.39 16.85
N ILE A 233 -10.38 -8.87 17.73
CA ILE A 233 -11.63 -9.55 17.34
C ILE A 233 -12.57 -8.59 16.58
N GLN A 234 -12.59 -7.29 16.94
CA GLN A 234 -13.43 -6.31 16.22
C GLN A 234 -13.01 -6.13 14.75
N LEU A 235 -11.74 -6.35 14.43
CA LEU A 235 -11.24 -6.29 13.05
C LEU A 235 -11.69 -7.50 12.21
N LEU A 236 -12.11 -8.59 12.86
CA LEU A 236 -12.64 -9.76 12.15
C LEU A 236 -13.98 -9.46 11.46
N TYR A 237 -14.73 -8.46 11.93
CA TYR A 237 -15.98 -8.02 11.28
C TYR A 237 -15.74 -7.44 9.87
N TYR A 238 -14.52 -7.06 9.50
CA TYR A 238 -14.18 -6.68 8.13
C TYR A 238 -14.12 -7.89 7.18
N ALA A 239 -13.83 -9.09 7.67
CA ALA A 239 -13.53 -10.25 6.82
C ALA A 239 -14.70 -10.68 5.92
N PRO A 240 -15.96 -10.78 6.41
CA PRO A 240 -17.10 -11.11 5.55
C PRO A 240 -17.35 -10.07 4.46
N GLY A 241 -17.23 -8.79 4.80
CA GLY A 241 -17.41 -7.68 3.85
C GLY A 241 -16.37 -7.68 2.75
N MET A 242 -15.09 -7.90 3.10
CA MET A 242 -14.00 -8.07 2.13
C MET A 242 -14.24 -9.28 1.22
N GLY A 243 -14.61 -10.44 1.79
CA GLY A 243 -14.89 -11.64 1.00
C GLY A 243 -16.03 -11.44 0.00
N ALA A 244 -17.14 -10.85 0.45
CA ALA A 244 -18.29 -10.52 -0.40
C ALA A 244 -17.90 -9.51 -1.51
N GLY A 245 -17.14 -8.47 -1.15
CA GLY A 245 -16.67 -7.45 -2.10
C GLY A 245 -15.76 -8.02 -3.19
N VAL A 246 -14.79 -8.86 -2.81
CA VAL A 246 -13.87 -9.51 -3.76
C VAL A 246 -14.62 -10.47 -4.69
N TYR A 247 -15.54 -11.27 -4.15
CA TYR A 247 -16.36 -12.18 -4.97
C TYR A 247 -17.26 -11.41 -5.95
N LEU A 248 -17.88 -10.31 -5.50
CA LEU A 248 -18.71 -9.45 -6.33
C LEU A 248 -17.89 -8.81 -7.47
N ALA A 249 -16.70 -8.28 -7.13
CA ALA A 249 -15.79 -7.70 -8.11
C ALA A 249 -15.35 -8.72 -9.15
N MET A 250 -14.98 -9.94 -8.74
CA MET A 250 -14.65 -11.05 -9.65
C MET A 250 -15.80 -11.35 -10.61
N ARG A 251 -17.01 -11.53 -10.06
CA ARG A 251 -18.18 -11.89 -10.85
C ARG A 251 -18.50 -10.81 -11.89
N MET A 252 -18.43 -9.54 -11.51
CA MET A 252 -18.69 -8.44 -12.44
C MET A 252 -17.60 -8.30 -13.51
N CYS A 253 -16.33 -8.45 -13.15
CA CYS A 253 -15.22 -8.38 -14.10
C CYS A 253 -15.22 -9.55 -15.10
N ASN A 254 -15.60 -10.75 -14.68
CA ASN A 254 -15.63 -11.92 -15.56
C ASN A 254 -16.87 -11.96 -16.45
N TYR A 255 -18.02 -11.48 -15.96
CA TYR A 255 -19.26 -11.48 -16.76
C TYR A 255 -19.31 -10.29 -17.74
N TYR A 256 -18.73 -9.14 -17.38
CA TYR A 256 -18.65 -7.93 -18.23
C TYR A 256 -17.20 -7.49 -18.46
N PRO A 257 -16.36 -8.29 -19.15
CA PRO A 257 -14.91 -8.07 -19.24
C PRO A 257 -14.50 -6.76 -19.95
N ARG A 258 -15.42 -6.13 -20.69
CA ARG A 258 -15.18 -4.86 -21.38
C ARG A 258 -15.68 -3.62 -20.61
N GLN A 259 -16.32 -3.78 -19.47
CA GLN A 259 -16.90 -2.67 -18.69
C GLN A 259 -16.34 -2.66 -17.26
N THR A 260 -15.13 -2.15 -17.09
CA THR A 260 -14.49 -1.97 -15.78
C THR A 260 -15.03 -0.77 -14.99
N PHE A 261 -15.73 0.15 -15.65
CA PHE A 261 -16.28 1.35 -15.01
C PHE A 261 -17.28 1.02 -13.91
N MET A 262 -18.20 0.07 -14.15
CA MET A 262 -19.27 -0.22 -13.20
C MET A 262 -18.75 -0.88 -11.90
N PRO A 263 -17.89 -1.92 -11.95
CA PRO A 263 -17.24 -2.46 -10.75
C PRO A 263 -16.46 -1.40 -9.96
N LEU A 264 -15.72 -0.53 -10.64
CA LEU A 264 -14.92 0.51 -10.00
C LEU A 264 -15.78 1.59 -9.34
N LEU A 265 -16.85 2.03 -9.99
CA LEU A 265 -17.77 3.01 -9.43
C LEU A 265 -18.50 2.43 -8.21
N LEU A 266 -19.00 1.19 -8.31
CA LEU A 266 -19.67 0.53 -7.18
C LEU A 266 -18.73 0.34 -6.00
N GLY A 267 -17.48 -0.10 -6.25
CA GLY A 267 -16.47 -0.26 -5.21
C GLY A 267 -16.15 1.05 -4.51
N SER A 268 -15.88 2.12 -5.27
CA SER A 268 -15.55 3.43 -4.70
C SER A 268 -16.71 4.07 -3.93
N VAL A 269 -17.95 3.93 -4.41
CA VAL A 269 -19.14 4.39 -3.66
C VAL A 269 -19.35 3.58 -2.39
N LEU A 270 -19.26 2.25 -2.46
CA LEU A 270 -19.43 1.38 -1.30
C LEU A 270 -18.36 1.64 -0.23
N GLU A 271 -17.11 1.84 -0.65
CA GLU A 271 -16.01 2.21 0.24
C GLU A 271 -16.27 3.57 0.90
N ALA A 272 -16.62 4.61 0.14
CA ALA A 272 -16.90 5.93 0.67
C ALA A 272 -18.07 5.91 1.68
N VAL A 273 -19.14 5.17 1.37
CA VAL A 273 -20.27 4.96 2.27
C VAL A 273 -19.81 4.22 3.52
N GLY A 274 -19.05 3.12 3.39
CA GLY A 274 -18.55 2.34 4.52
C GLY A 274 -17.67 3.15 5.47
N VAL A 275 -16.71 3.90 4.93
CA VAL A 275 -15.83 4.81 5.69
C VAL A 275 -16.64 5.90 6.39
N SER A 276 -17.73 6.39 5.78
CA SER A 276 -18.59 7.43 6.38
C SER A 276 -19.54 6.89 7.44
N VAL A 277 -20.07 5.68 7.25
CA VAL A 277 -20.98 5.02 8.21
C VAL A 277 -20.26 4.64 9.50
N LEU A 278 -18.96 4.34 9.45
CA LEU A 278 -18.17 3.99 10.64
C LEU A 278 -18.16 5.11 11.70
N PRO A 279 -17.68 6.35 11.42
CA PRO A 279 -17.80 7.47 12.35
C PRO A 279 -19.25 7.78 12.73
N TRP A 280 -20.19 7.70 11.79
CA TRP A 280 -21.60 7.93 12.05
C TRP A 280 -22.14 6.97 13.11
N ALA A 281 -21.87 5.67 12.98
CA ALA A 281 -22.26 4.65 13.96
C ALA A 281 -21.62 4.86 15.34
N LEU A 282 -20.39 5.40 15.40
CA LEU A 282 -19.73 5.73 16.66
C LEU A 282 -20.40 6.92 17.37
N VAL A 283 -20.80 7.92 16.60
CA VAL A 283 -21.54 9.09 17.12
C VAL A 283 -22.93 8.66 17.59
N PHE A 284 -23.69 7.90 16.80
CA PHE A 284 -25.07 7.51 17.13
C PHE A 284 -25.17 6.58 18.32
N ASN A 285 -24.16 5.74 18.56
CA ASN A 285 -24.17 4.90 19.75
C ASN A 285 -23.77 5.64 21.04
N ASN A 286 -23.53 6.96 21.03
CA ASN A 286 -22.95 7.72 22.16
C ASN A 286 -21.62 7.13 22.68
N ILE A 287 -20.91 6.43 21.80
CA ILE A 287 -19.75 5.63 22.15
C ILE A 287 -18.45 6.40 21.89
N SER A 288 -18.52 7.60 21.29
CA SER A 288 -17.41 8.46 20.80
C SER A 288 -16.33 8.85 21.83
N GLY A 289 -16.33 8.30 23.04
CA GLY A 289 -15.38 8.62 24.11
C GLY A 289 -15.60 10.00 24.72
N ILE A 290 -16.65 10.71 24.28
CA ILE A 290 -17.02 12.06 24.68
C ILE A 290 -18.47 11.93 25.18
N SER A 291 -18.67 12.12 26.49
CA SER A 291 -19.98 12.06 27.15
C SER A 291 -21.05 12.82 26.35
N GLU A 292 -22.32 12.39 26.38
CA GLU A 292 -23.44 13.13 25.78
C GLU A 292 -23.53 14.58 26.28
N THR A 293 -23.05 14.82 27.50
CA THR A 293 -22.99 16.14 28.14
C THR A 293 -21.68 16.89 27.88
N SER A 294 -20.73 16.30 27.17
CA SER A 294 -19.42 16.90 26.98
C SER A 294 -19.45 17.96 25.86
N PRO A 295 -19.06 19.20 26.16
CA PRO A 295 -19.01 20.29 25.18
C PRO A 295 -17.98 20.04 24.06
N LEU A 296 -17.17 18.98 24.14
CA LEU A 296 -16.15 18.63 23.14
C LEU A 296 -16.69 17.80 21.98
N ARG A 297 -17.98 17.44 22.00
CA ARG A 297 -18.59 16.66 20.93
C ARG A 297 -18.91 17.51 19.69
N ASP A 298 -19.03 18.82 19.87
CA ASP A 298 -19.38 19.76 18.82
C ASP A 298 -18.16 20.58 18.38
N PHE A 299 -17.81 20.51 17.09
CA PHE A 299 -16.63 21.18 16.54
C PHE A 299 -16.77 22.72 16.64
N THR A 300 -18.00 23.21 16.60
CA THR A 300 -18.39 24.62 16.84
C THR A 300 -18.07 25.07 18.27
N VAL A 301 -18.24 24.21 19.27
CA VAL A 301 -17.94 24.53 20.67
C VAL A 301 -16.43 24.53 20.91
N ILE A 302 -15.69 23.57 20.35
CA ILE A 302 -14.21 23.54 20.43
C ILE A 302 -13.59 24.76 19.74
N SER A 303 -14.08 25.12 18.55
CA SER A 303 -13.59 26.28 17.79
C SER A 303 -14.00 27.63 18.38
N GLY A 304 -15.03 27.66 19.22
CA GLY A 304 -15.42 28.83 20.01
C GLY A 304 -14.66 29.01 21.32
N LEU A 305 -13.90 28.01 21.79
CA LEU A 305 -13.10 28.13 23.01
C LEU A 305 -11.91 29.09 22.83
N PRO A 306 -11.56 29.88 23.87
CA PRO A 306 -10.30 30.62 23.90
C PRO A 306 -9.11 29.69 23.64
N GLU A 307 -8.12 30.18 22.90
CA GLU A 307 -6.99 29.37 22.41
C GLU A 307 -6.24 28.63 23.54
N SER A 308 -6.04 29.30 24.68
CA SER A 308 -5.42 28.72 25.88
C SER A 308 -6.22 27.54 26.46
N THR A 309 -7.55 27.64 26.51
CA THR A 309 -8.43 26.59 27.00
C THR A 309 -8.50 25.42 26.02
N ARG A 310 -8.52 25.71 24.72
CA ARG A 310 -8.53 24.69 23.66
C ARG A 310 -7.29 23.80 23.72
N VAL A 311 -6.11 24.41 23.89
CA VAL A 311 -4.84 23.68 24.03
C VAL A 311 -4.85 22.78 25.27
N VAL A 312 -5.31 23.29 26.43
CA VAL A 312 -5.38 22.51 27.68
C VAL A 312 -6.37 21.35 27.57
N VAL A 313 -7.52 21.55 26.93
CA VAL A 313 -8.52 20.49 26.78
C VAL A 313 -8.06 19.41 25.80
N ILE A 314 -7.45 19.80 24.67
CA ILE A 314 -6.82 18.86 23.73
C ILE A 314 -5.66 18.12 24.42
N HIS A 315 -4.86 18.82 25.24
CA HIS A 315 -3.76 18.24 26.00
C HIS A 315 -4.27 17.25 27.06
N ASN A 316 -5.30 17.59 27.83
CA ASN A 316 -5.84 16.70 28.87
C ASN A 316 -6.59 15.50 28.29
N ALA A 317 -7.25 15.66 27.15
CA ALA A 317 -7.80 14.54 26.38
C ALA A 317 -6.69 13.60 25.85
N LYS A 318 -5.48 14.11 25.63
CA LYS A 318 -4.28 13.31 25.33
C LYS A 318 -3.61 12.72 26.58
N VAL A 319 -3.64 13.39 27.73
CA VAL A 319 -2.98 12.94 28.97
C VAL A 319 -3.77 11.85 29.70
N PHE A 320 -5.11 11.86 29.64
CA PHE A 320 -5.93 10.72 30.09
C PHE A 320 -5.70 9.43 29.28
N GLN A 321 -4.83 9.47 28.26
CA GLN A 321 -4.39 8.32 27.47
C GLN A 321 -3.11 7.66 28.00
N ALA A 322 -2.52 8.15 29.10
CA ALA A 322 -1.23 7.69 29.62
C ALA A 322 -1.25 7.14 31.08
N SER A 323 -2.43 7.01 31.69
CA SER A 323 -2.62 6.44 33.04
C SER A 323 -3.72 5.40 33.03
#